data_AF-A0A852V1T5-F1
#
_entry.id   AF-A0A852V1T5-F1
#
_cell.length_a   1.000
_cell.length_b   1.000
_cell.length_c   1.000
_cell.angle_alpha   90.00
_cell.angle_beta   90.00
_cell.angle_gamma   90.00
#
_symmetry.space_group_name_H-M   'P 1'
#
loop_
_entity.id
_entity.type
_entity.pdbx_description
1 polymer ?
#
loop_
_entity_poly.entity_id
_entity_poly.type
_entity_poly.pdbx_seq_one_letter_code
_entity_poly.pdbx_strand_id
1 'polypeptide(L)' 'MRVLLALAIGAILAVGASVAVVNVGSPTPEPPNRPLYNYGTR' A
#
# COMPACT_ATOMS: atom_id res chain seq x y z
N MET A 1 -25.70 6.51 23.80
CA MET A 1 -24.95 5.32 23.34
C MET A 1 -24.97 5.13 21.82
N ARG A 2 -26.15 5.15 21.16
CA ARG A 2 -26.28 4.97 19.69
C ARG A 2 -25.34 5.87 18.85
N VAL A 3 -25.23 7.15 19.20
CA VAL A 3 -24.37 8.13 18.48
C VAL A 3 -22.88 7.79 18.63
N LEU A 4 -22.43 7.46 19.84
CA LEU A 4 -21.04 7.05 20.09
C LEU A 4 -20.68 5.77 19.32
N LEU A 5 -21.62 4.83 19.24
CA LEU A 5 -21.44 3.58 18.50
C LEU A 5 -21.36 3.83 16.99
N ALA A 6 -22.22 4.70 16.46
CA ALA A 6 -22.15 5.12 15.06
C ALA A 6 -20.83 5.84 14.72
N LEU A 7 -20.34 6.69 15.63
CA LEU A 7 -19.03 7.35 15.48
C LEU A 7 -17.89 6.34 15.47
N ALA A 8 -17.90 5.36 16.38
CA ALA A 8 -16.87 4.33 16.42
C ALA A 8 -16.85 3.47 15.15
N ILE A 9 -18.02 3.05 14.65
CA ILE A 9 -18.14 2.28 13.41
C ILE A 9 -17.65 3.12 12.22
N GLY A 10 -18.05 4.39 12.14
CA GLY A 10 -17.62 5.30 11.08
C GLY A 10 -16.10 5.51 11.08
N ALA A 11 -15.50 5.68 12.26
CA ALA A 11 -14.05 5.83 12.40
C ALA A 11 -13.29 4.58 11.95
N ILE A 12 -13.75 3.39 12.35
CA ILE A 12 -13.13 2.11 11.93
C ILE A 12 -13.21 1.95 10.41
N LEU A 13 -14.37 2.24 9.81
CA LEU A 13 -14.57 2.10 8.37
C LEU A 13 -13.69 3.09 7.58
N ALA A 14 -13.58 4.34 8.04
CA ALA A 14 -12.74 5.35 7.41
C ALA A 14 -11.26 4.96 7.43
N VAL A 15 -10.76 4.51 8.59
CA VAL A 15 -9.36 4.07 8.74
C VAL A 15 -9.07 2.86 7.84
N GLY A 16 -9.97 1.87 7.81
CA GLY A 16 -9.83 0.70 6.95
C GLY A 16 -9.76 1.05 5.46
N ALA A 17 -10.61 1.97 5.01
CA ALA A 17 -10.61 2.45 3.63
C ALA A 17 -9.30 3.17 3.27
N SER A 18 -8.76 4.02 4.16
CA SER A 18 -7.49 4.71 3.92
C SER A 18 -6.32 3.75 3.73
N VAL A 19 -6.21 2.71 4.56
CA VAL A 19 -5.14 1.70 4.46
C VAL A 19 -5.29 0.89 3.18
N ALA A 20 -6.50 0.50 2.81
CA ALA A 20 -6.76 -0.24 1.58
C ALA A 20 -6.31 0.54 0.33
N VAL A 21 -6.61 1.84 0.26
CA VAL A 21 -6.19 2.69 -0.87
C VAL A 21 -4.66 2.77 -0.98
N VAL A 22 -3.95 2.93 0.15
CA VAL A 22 -2.47 2.99 0.15
C VAL A 22 -1.87 1.68 -0.34
N ASN A 23 -2.43 0.55 0.09
CA ASN A 23 -1.93 -0.77 -0.30
C ASN A 23 -2.24 -1.12 -1.77
N VAL A 24 -3.34 -0.61 -2.33
CA VAL A 24 -3.66 -0.77 -3.76
C VAL A 24 -2.80 0.14 -4.62
N GLY A 25 -2.54 1.37 -4.16
CA GLY A 25 -1.77 2.36 -4.90
C GLY A 25 -0.25 2.21 -4.78
N SER A 26 0.25 1.24 -4.01
CA SER A 26 1.69 1.07 -3.82
C SER A 26 2.35 0.68 -5.16
N PRO A 27 3.37 1.43 -5.63
CA PRO A 27 4.03 1.14 -6.89
C PRO A 27 4.70 -0.23 -6.83
N THR A 28 4.65 -0.97 -7.93
CA THR A 28 5.36 -2.24 -8.06
C THR A 28 6.86 -1.98 -7.89
N PRO A 29 7.59 -2.78 -7.07
CA PRO A 29 9.02 -2.62 -6.91
C PRO A 29 9.72 -2.66 -8.27
N GLU A 30 10.55 -1.66 -8.56
CA GLU A 30 11.33 -1.60 -9.79
C GLU A 30 12.23 -2.85 -9.87
N PRO A 31 12.27 -3.57 -11.00
CA PRO A 31 13.22 -4.64 -11.20
C PRO A 31 14.64 -4.11 -10.99
N PRO A 32 15.54 -4.87 -10.35
CA PRO A 32 16.94 -4.46 -10.22
C PRO A 32 17.51 -4.09 -11.59
N ASN A 33 17.84 -2.81 -11.77
CA ASN A 33 18.41 -2.29 -13.01
C ASN A 33 19.91 -2.63 -13.09
N ARG A 34 20.22 -3.92 -13.00
CA ARG A 34 21.56 -4.48 -13.17
C ARG A 34 21.51 -5.46 -14.33
N PRO A 35 22.57 -5.51 -15.17
CA PRO A 35 22.65 -6.49 -16.24
C PRO A 35 22.46 -7.89 -15.67
N LEU A 36 21.50 -8.66 -16.20
CA LEU A 36 21.29 -10.07 -15.85
C LEU A 36 22.54 -10.91 -16.14
N TYR A 37 23.34 -10.48 -17.12
CA TYR A 37 24.61 -11.07 -17.47
C TYR A 37 25.67 -9.97 -17.52
N ASN A 38 26.66 -10.12 -16.65
CA ASN A 38 27.88 -9.33 -16.70
C ASN A 38 28.77 -9.95 -17.79
N TYR A 39 28.49 -9.65 -19.06
CA TYR A 39 29.43 -9.94 -20.16
C TYR A 39 30.60 -9.00 -19.95
N GLY A 40 31.57 -9.41 -19.13
CA GLY A 40 32.71 -8.60 -18.72
C GLY A 40 33.28 -7.82 -19.90
N THR A 41 33.50 -6.52 -19.68
CA THR A 41 34.32 -5.70 -20.56
C THR A 41 35.65 -6.43 -20.76
N ARG A 42 35.93 -6.74 -22.03
CA ARG A 42 37.15 -7.41 -22.50
C ARG A 42 38.42 -6.81 -21.92
#